data_AF-A0A2V9FIU8-F1
#
_entry.id   AF-A0A2V9FIU8-F1
#
_cell.length_a   1.000
_cell.length_b   1.000
_cell.length_c   1.000
_cell.angle_alpha   90.00
_cell.angle_beta   90.00
_cell.angle_gamma   90.00
#
_symmetry.space_group_name_H-M   'P 1'
#
loop_
_entity.id
_entity.type
_entity.pdbx_description
1 polymer ?
#
loop_
_entity_poly.entity_id
_entity_poly.type
_entity_poly.pdbx_seq_one_letter_code
_entity_poly.pdbx_strand_id
1 'polypeptide(L)'
;MARISGADPNKQGLLSGLLTRIVYGMTKRKLGRLVMPVRIAAHHSKILWGYGQMEQSLLGSQLVDAGLKDLAQLRVATLVASGVPILN
;
A
#
# COMPACT_ATOMS: atom_id res chain seq x y z
N MET A 1 -18.96 2.28 6.61
CA MET A 1 -17.56 1.80 6.76
C MET A 1 -16.84 2.67 7.78
N ALA A 2 -16.31 2.08 8.85
CA ALA A 2 -15.53 2.82 9.84
C ALA A 2 -14.30 3.45 9.16
N ARG A 3 -14.13 4.78 9.29
CA ARG A 3 -12.93 5.46 8.80
C ARG A 3 -11.79 5.12 9.76
N ILE A 4 -10.93 4.19 9.37
CA ILE A 4 -9.72 3.89 10.12
C ILE A 4 -8.79 5.11 9.99
N SER A 5 -8.59 5.82 11.09
CA SER A 5 -7.61 6.91 11.17
C SER A 5 -6.22 6.38 10.81
N GLY A 6 -5.38 7.20 10.18
CA GLY A 6 -3.99 6.81 9.95
C GLY A 6 -3.23 6.63 11.27
N ALA A 7 -2.22 5.79 11.26
CA ALA A 7 -1.39 5.58 12.44
C ALA A 7 -0.66 6.88 12.85
N ASP A 8 -0.68 7.19 14.15
CA ASP A 8 0.06 8.33 14.71
C ASP A 8 1.51 7.92 14.99
N PRO A 9 2.50 8.49 14.28
CA PRO A 9 3.91 8.14 14.49
C PRO A 9 4.43 8.45 15.90
N ASN A 10 3.80 9.38 16.61
CA ASN A 10 4.23 9.78 17.96
C ASN A 10 3.79 8.78 19.03
N LYS A 11 2.82 7.90 18.71
CA LYS A 11 2.35 6.83 19.59
C LYS A 11 3.08 5.50 19.34
N GLN A 12 4.05 5.50 18.42
CA GLN A 12 4.86 4.34 18.06
C GLN A 12 6.25 4.44 18.71
N GLY A 13 6.92 3.29 18.90
CA GLY A 13 8.33 3.30 19.31
C GLY A 13 9.21 4.03 18.29
N LEU A 14 10.36 4.58 18.73
CA LEU A 14 11.25 5.44 17.95
C LEU A 14 11.48 4.98 16.50
N LEU A 15 11.91 3.73 16.30
CA LEU A 15 12.20 3.17 14.96
C LEU A 15 10.93 3.01 14.10
N SER A 16 9.83 2.58 14.72
CA SER A 16 8.55 2.38 14.02
C SER A 16 7.94 3.73 13.61
N GLY A 17 7.98 4.73 14.50
CA GLY A 17 7.54 6.09 14.21
C GLY A 17 8.36 6.74 13.10
N LEU A 18 9.69 6.54 13.10
CA LEU A 18 10.55 7.03 12.03
C LEU A 18 10.20 6.40 10.68
N LEU A 19 10.04 5.07 10.63
CA LEU A 19 9.61 4.36 9.42
C LEU A 19 8.28 4.92 8.90
N THR A 20 7.28 5.07 9.76
CA THR A 20 5.98 5.63 9.38
C THR A 20 6.11 7.04 8.81
N ARG A 21 6.91 7.92 9.43
CA ARG A 21 7.16 9.28 8.93
C ARG A 21 7.81 9.29 7.55
N ILE A 22 8.82 8.44 7.33
CA ILE A 22 9.50 8.30 6.04
C ILE A 22 8.51 7.85 4.97
N VAL A 23 7.78 6.75 5.23
CA VAL A 23 6.82 6.21 4.27
C VAL A 23 5.70 7.20 3.97
N TYR A 24 5.20 7.93 4.97
CA TYR A 24 4.20 8.97 4.78
C TYR A 24 4.72 10.12 3.92
N GLY A 25 5.95 10.59 4.19
CA GLY A 25 6.62 11.63 3.41
C GLY A 25 6.80 11.22 1.95
N MET A 26 7.31 10.01 1.71
CA MET A 26 7.49 9.45 0.37
C MET A 26 6.15 9.32 -0.38
N THR A 27 5.13 8.78 0.29
CA THR A 27 3.79 8.60 -0.30
C THR A 27 3.18 9.94 -0.69
N LYS A 28 3.25 10.94 0.20
CA LYS A 28 2.74 12.28 -0.07
C LYS A 28 3.51 12.97 -1.19
N ARG A 29 4.83 12.79 -1.25
CA ARG A 29 5.68 13.35 -2.32
C ARG A 29 5.35 12.75 -3.68
N LYS A 30 5.09 11.44 -3.76
CA LYS A 30 4.82 10.73 -5.03
C LYS A 30 3.37 10.87 -5.50
N LEU A 31 2.41 10.88 -4.58
CA LEU A 31 0.97 10.76 -4.90
C LEU A 31 0.14 12.01 -4.51
N GLY A 32 0.77 13.02 -3.88
CA GLY A 32 0.09 14.21 -3.36
C GLY A 32 -0.77 13.98 -2.12
N ARG A 33 -1.09 12.72 -1.78
CA ARG A 33 -1.94 12.32 -0.66
C ARG A 33 -1.50 10.99 -0.04
N LEU A 34 -1.88 10.76 1.21
CA LEU A 34 -1.72 9.46 1.85
C LEU A 34 -2.83 8.50 1.39
N VAL A 35 -2.47 7.45 0.68
CA VAL A 35 -3.42 6.41 0.28
C VAL A 35 -3.82 5.53 1.46
N MET A 36 -5.01 4.94 1.37
CA MET A 36 -5.58 4.17 2.48
C MET A 36 -4.76 2.93 2.89
N PRO A 37 -4.21 2.12 1.94
CA PRO A 37 -3.41 0.95 2.29
C PRO A 37 -2.21 1.29 3.18
N VAL A 38 -1.49 2.37 2.84
CA VAL A 38 -0.34 2.86 3.63
C VAL A 38 -0.78 3.32 5.03
N ARG A 39 -1.92 4.01 5.13
CA ARG A 39 -2.47 4.46 6.43
C ARG A 39 -2.84 3.29 7.34
N ILE A 40 -3.42 2.23 6.77
CA ILE A 40 -3.82 1.02 7.51
C ILE A 40 -2.57 0.23 7.92
N ALA A 41 -1.69 -0.09 6.97
CA ALA A 41 -0.48 -0.88 7.23
C ALA A 41 0.44 -0.21 8.26
N ALA A 42 0.48 1.13 8.30
CA ALA A 42 1.29 1.90 9.23
C ALA A 42 0.94 1.69 10.71
N HIS A 43 -0.21 1.08 11.06
CA HIS A 43 -0.49 0.71 12.45
C HIS A 43 0.48 -0.35 12.98
N HIS A 44 1.08 -1.15 12.09
CA HIS A 44 1.97 -2.24 12.44
C HIS A 44 3.23 -2.17 11.57
N SER A 45 4.34 -1.73 12.13
CA SER A 45 5.60 -1.50 11.38
C SER A 45 6.10 -2.74 10.63
N LYS A 46 5.93 -3.94 11.19
CA LYS A 46 6.27 -5.21 10.52
C LYS A 46 5.39 -5.47 9.29
N ILE A 47 4.10 -5.16 9.36
CA ILE A 47 3.17 -5.26 8.21
C ILE A 47 3.51 -4.21 7.18
N LEU A 48 3.74 -2.95 7.61
CA LEU A 48 4.14 -1.86 6.72
C LEU A 48 5.41 -2.22 5.93
N TRP A 49 6.42 -2.77 6.62
CA TRP A 49 7.66 -3.22 5.99
C TRP A 49 7.40 -4.34 4.98
N GLY A 50 6.72 -5.41 5.37
CA GLY A 50 6.42 -6.53 4.48
C GLY A 50 5.60 -6.12 3.26
N TYR A 51 4.59 -5.26 3.45
CA TYR A 51 3.78 -4.69 2.38
C TYR A 51 4.64 -3.85 1.41
N GLY A 52 5.52 -3.00 1.94
CA GLY A 52 6.45 -2.22 1.12
C GLY A 52 7.40 -3.10 0.30
N GLN A 53 7.97 -4.14 0.89
CA GLN A 53 8.84 -5.08 0.20
C GLN A 53 8.10 -5.82 -0.93
N MET A 54 6.89 -6.29 -0.67
CA MET A 54 6.05 -6.95 -1.68
C MET A 54 5.78 -6.03 -2.88
N GLU A 55 5.34 -4.79 -2.63
CA GLU A 55 5.08 -3.80 -3.68
C GLU A 55 6.34 -3.48 -4.49
N GLN A 56 7.50 -3.34 -3.84
CA GLN A 56 8.78 -3.12 -4.53
C GLN A 56 9.18 -4.31 -5.41
N SER A 57 9.05 -5.54 -4.90
CA SER A 57 9.33 -6.75 -5.67
C SER A 57 8.40 -6.88 -6.87
N LEU A 58 7.10 -6.57 -6.70
CA LEU A 58 6.13 -6.59 -7.78
C LEU A 58 6.47 -5.55 -8.86
N LEU A 59 6.80 -4.33 -8.47
CA LEU A 59 7.19 -3.26 -9.41
C LEU A 59 8.50 -3.60 -10.14
N GLY A 60 9.50 -4.11 -9.42
CA GLY A 60 10.83 -4.40 -9.96
C GLY A 60 10.91 -5.63 -10.87
N SER A 61 10.01 -6.62 -10.71
CA SER A 61 10.01 -7.84 -11.53
C SER A 61 9.92 -7.54 -13.03
N GLN A 62 10.67 -8.25 -13.88
CA GLN A 62 10.62 -8.08 -15.34
C GLN A 62 10.02 -9.29 -16.06
N LEU A 63 9.40 -10.21 -15.32
CA LEU A 63 8.76 -11.40 -15.91
C LEU A 63 7.50 -11.05 -16.73
N VAL A 64 6.92 -9.88 -16.48
CA VAL A 64 5.73 -9.36 -17.16
C VAL A 64 5.94 -7.87 -17.38
N ASP A 65 5.57 -7.35 -18.55
CA ASP A 65 5.65 -5.92 -18.88
C ASP A 65 4.88 -5.05 -17.89
N ALA A 66 5.39 -3.85 -17.62
CA ALA A 66 4.77 -2.91 -16.69
C ALA A 66 3.30 -2.59 -17.05
N GLY A 67 3.01 -2.35 -18.33
CA GLY A 67 1.65 -2.10 -18.79
C GLY A 67 0.69 -3.26 -18.56
N LEU A 68 1.18 -4.50 -18.66
CA LEU A 68 0.35 -5.69 -18.38
C LEU A 68 0.06 -5.83 -16.88
N LYS A 69 1.01 -5.50 -16.01
CA LYS A 69 0.77 -5.46 -14.55
C LYS A 69 -0.31 -4.45 -14.20
N ASP A 70 -0.24 -3.25 -14.79
CA ASP A 70 -1.22 -2.19 -14.54
C ASP A 70 -2.62 -2.59 -15.04
N LEU A 71 -2.72 -3.17 -16.23
CA LEU A 71 -3.98 -3.70 -16.77
C LEU A 71 -4.56 -4.81 -15.90
N ALA A 72 -3.72 -5.72 -15.40
CA ALA A 72 -4.16 -6.78 -14.50
C ALA A 72 -4.71 -6.19 -13.18
N GLN A 73 -4.02 -5.22 -12.58
CA GLN A 73 -4.48 -4.54 -11.37
C GLN A 73 -5.80 -3.81 -11.59
N LEU A 74 -5.96 -3.10 -12.70
CA LEU A 74 -7.20 -2.41 -13.07
C LEU A 74 -8.36 -3.38 -13.30
N ARG A 75 -8.09 -4.52 -13.96
CA ARG A 75 -9.10 -5.56 -14.18
C ARG A 75 -9.57 -6.14 -12.85
N VAL A 76 -8.65 -6.50 -11.96
CA VAL A 76 -8.99 -7.03 -10.62
C VAL A 76 -9.78 -6.00 -9.81
N ALA A 77 -9.35 -4.74 -9.79
CA ALA A 77 -10.07 -3.68 -9.09
C ALA A 77 -11.52 -3.53 -9.60
N THR A 78 -11.71 -3.63 -10.92
CA THR A 78 -13.05 -3.56 -11.55
C THR A 78 -13.91 -4.77 -11.18
N LEU A 79 -13.33 -5.98 -11.17
CA LEU A 79 -14.05 -7.20 -10.78
C LEU A 79 -14.51 -7.14 -9.31
N VAL A 80 -13.63 -6.72 -8.41
CA VAL A 80 -13.97 -6.55 -6.99
C VAL A 80 -15.06 -5.49 -6.81
N ALA A 81 -14.97 -4.36 -7.52
CA ALA A 81 -15.96 -3.29 -7.42
C ALA A 81 -17.33 -3.68 -7.99
N SER A 82 -17.36 -4.51 -9.03
CA SER A 82 -18.60 -5.00 -9.67
C SER A 82 -19.24 -6.18 -8.93
N GLY A 83 -18.58 -6.74 -7.91
CA GLY A 83 -19.07 -7.90 -7.17
C GLY A 83 -18.98 -9.22 -7.94
N VAL A 84 -18.29 -9.23 -9.08
CA VAL A 84 -18.05 -10.46 -9.84
C VAL A 84 -17.09 -11.34 -9.03
N PRO A 85 -17.45 -12.60 -8.73
CA PRO A 85 -16.58 -13.49 -7.99
C PRO A 85 -15.28 -13.68 -8.75
N ILE A 86 -14.16 -13.48 -8.05
CA ILE A 86 -12.82 -13.79 -8.55
C ILE A 86 -12.71 -15.32 -8.49
N LEU A 87 -13.21 -15.99 -9.52
CA LEU A 87 -13.08 -17.43 -9.64
C LEU A 87 -11.62 -17.75 -9.98
N ASN A 88 -11.01 -18.64 -9.20
CA ASN A 88 -9.72 -19.26 -9.50
C ASN A 88 -9.86 -20.24 -10.66
#